data_AF-A0A966RYC4-F1
#
_entry.id   AF-A0A966RYC4-F1
#
_cell.length_a   1.000
_cell.length_b   1.000
_cell.length_c   1.000
_cell.angle_alpha   90.00
_cell.angle_beta   90.00
_cell.angle_gamma   90.00
#
_symmetry.space_group_name_H-M   'P 1'
#
loop_
_entity.id
_entity.type
_entity.pdbx_description
1 polymer ?
#
loop_
_entity_poly.entity_id
_entity_poly.type
_entity_poly.pdbx_seq_one_letter_code
_entity_poly.pdbx_strand_id
1 'polypeptide(L)'
;MVRLFFFLLVLFPQLSHAARLKKHPVTKPSLKVEVAKTKIIVDPGHGGDDFGTKVGTVIEKIVNLKTSEYVAALLKKNGYDVQMTRKKDVYVSLADRVEIANRSKASLMVSIHFNAAQSKDAEGLEIFYYKDPVQQRKTSSKNLADAV
;
A
#
# COMPACT_ATOMS: atom_id res chain seq x y z
N MET A 1 -19.07 -21.21 -7.50
CA MET A 1 -19.31 -20.66 -8.86
C MET A 1 -18.65 -19.28 -8.88
N VAL A 2 -17.56 -19.11 -9.62
CA VAL A 2 -16.73 -17.89 -9.63
C VAL A 2 -17.38 -16.83 -10.53
N ARG A 3 -17.51 -15.59 -10.05
CA ARG A 3 -17.86 -14.44 -10.89
C ARG A 3 -16.69 -13.47 -10.94
N LEU A 4 -16.21 -13.26 -12.17
CA LEU A 4 -15.28 -12.20 -12.57
C LEU A 4 -16.13 -10.99 -12.98
N PHE A 5 -15.89 -9.81 -12.40
CA PHE A 5 -16.39 -8.55 -12.97
C PHE A 5 -15.34 -7.45 -12.91
N PHE A 6 -15.14 -6.83 -14.08
CA PHE A 6 -14.39 -5.60 -14.32
C PHE A 6 -15.33 -4.38 -14.21
N PHE A 7 -14.83 -3.30 -13.60
CA PHE A 7 -15.30 -1.90 -13.57
C PHE A 7 -16.81 -1.57 -13.50
N LEU A 8 -17.20 -0.85 -12.44
CA LEU A 8 -18.42 -0.03 -12.41
C LEU A 8 -18.09 1.39 -11.93
N LEU A 9 -18.31 2.37 -12.81
CA LEU A 9 -18.31 3.80 -12.48
C LEU A 9 -19.66 4.12 -11.81
N VAL A 10 -19.66 4.53 -10.53
CA VAL A 10 -20.88 4.94 -9.82
C VAL A 10 -20.88 6.46 -9.66
N LEU A 11 -21.79 7.12 -10.37
CA LEU A 11 -22.23 8.49 -10.08
C LEU A 11 -23.25 8.42 -8.94
N PHE A 12 -22.91 8.98 -7.78
CA PHE A 12 -23.82 9.10 -6.65
C PHE A 12 -24.77 10.30 -6.83
N PRO A 13 -26.11 10.12 -6.72
CA PRO A 13 -27.01 11.23 -6.45
C PRO A 13 -26.86 11.65 -4.98
N GLN A 14 -26.74 12.95 -4.74
CA GLN A 14 -26.63 13.51 -3.40
C GLN A 14 -27.93 13.28 -2.61
N LEU A 15 -27.84 12.61 -1.47
CA LEU A 15 -28.80 12.79 -0.38
C LEU A 15 -28.09 13.36 0.85
N SER A 16 -28.51 14.58 1.17
CA SER A 16 -28.05 15.41 2.28
C SER A 16 -28.56 14.85 3.61
N HIS A 17 -27.66 14.39 4.48
CA HIS A 17 -27.86 14.42 5.94
C HIS A 17 -26.54 14.90 6.58
N ALA A 18 -26.48 16.20 6.82
CA ALA A 18 -25.30 16.86 7.36
C ALA A 18 -25.22 16.66 8.89
N ALA A 19 -24.57 15.58 9.32
CA ALA A 19 -23.88 15.62 10.61
C ALA A 19 -22.78 16.68 10.49
N ARG A 20 -22.85 17.74 11.31
CA ARG A 20 -21.91 18.87 11.29
C ARG A 20 -20.53 18.42 11.77
N LEU A 21 -19.77 17.80 10.88
CA LEU A 21 -18.33 17.60 11.06
C LEU A 21 -17.69 18.99 11.21
N LYS A 22 -16.92 19.18 12.29
CA LYS A 22 -16.04 20.35 12.41
C LYS A 22 -15.11 20.30 11.21
N LYS A 23 -15.32 21.20 10.24
CA LYS A 23 -14.44 21.35 9.09
C LYS A 23 -13.08 21.82 9.61
N HIS A 24 -12.19 20.89 9.89
CA HIS A 24 -10.77 21.21 9.94
C HIS A 24 -10.43 21.80 8.57
N PRO A 25 -9.80 22.97 8.50
CA PRO A 25 -9.35 23.50 7.22
C PRO A 25 -8.41 22.46 6.62
N VAL A 26 -8.91 21.76 5.59
CA VAL A 26 -8.06 20.97 4.70
C VAL A 26 -7.30 22.03 3.89
N THR A 27 -6.22 22.53 4.47
CA THR A 27 -5.20 23.19 3.68
C THR A 27 -4.77 22.17 2.65
N LYS A 28 -5.07 22.40 1.36
CA LYS A 28 -4.48 21.60 0.28
C LYS A 28 -2.97 21.62 0.53
N PRO A 29 -2.32 20.47 0.81
CA PRO A 29 -0.87 20.46 0.87
C PRO A 29 -0.39 20.81 -0.53
N SER A 30 0.11 22.03 -0.74
CA SER A 30 0.80 22.38 -1.98
C SER A 30 2.20 21.80 -1.92
N LEU A 31 2.30 20.48 -1.85
CA LEU A 31 3.57 19.81 -2.12
C LEU A 31 3.85 20.03 -3.60
N LYS A 32 4.79 20.92 -3.90
CA LYS A 32 5.43 20.94 -5.22
C LYS A 32 6.23 19.64 -5.35
N VAL A 33 5.55 18.56 -5.70
CA VAL A 33 6.19 17.27 -5.96
C VAL A 33 6.85 17.38 -7.33
N GLU A 34 8.14 17.68 -7.36
CA GLU A 34 8.94 17.49 -8.57
C GLU A 34 9.03 15.99 -8.84
N VAL A 35 8.16 15.50 -9.73
CA VAL A 35 8.01 14.08 -10.07
C VAL A 35 9.37 13.43 -10.38
N ALA A 36 10.21 14.11 -11.17
CA ALA A 36 11.54 13.63 -11.56
C ALA A 36 12.56 13.49 -10.41
N LYS A 37 12.30 14.07 -9.23
CA LYS A 37 13.16 13.95 -8.04
C LYS A 37 12.52 13.13 -6.93
N THR A 38 11.34 12.57 -7.16
CA THR A 38 10.58 11.86 -6.13
C THR A 38 10.84 10.37 -6.23
N LYS A 39 11.56 9.83 -5.23
CA LYS A 39 11.78 8.39 -5.11
C LYS A 39 10.68 7.72 -4.30
N ILE A 40 10.09 6.66 -4.85
CA ILE A 40 9.04 5.86 -4.23
C ILE A 40 9.55 4.43 -4.06
N ILE A 41 9.43 3.89 -2.84
CA ILE A 41 9.57 2.45 -2.59
C ILE A 41 8.21 1.79 -2.72
N VAL A 42 8.14 0.72 -3.51
CA VAL A 42 6.99 -0.18 -3.56
C VAL A 42 7.38 -1.48 -2.85
N ASP A 43 6.64 -1.85 -1.81
CA ASP A 43 6.95 -2.98 -0.95
C ASP A 43 5.90 -4.09 -1.11
N PRO A 44 6.19 -5.16 -1.86
CA PRO A 44 5.28 -6.29 -1.94
C PRO A 44 5.36 -7.11 -0.65
N GLY A 45 4.29 -7.13 0.15
CA GLY A 45 4.21 -7.87 1.41
C GLY A 45 4.55 -9.36 1.28
N HIS A 46 5.03 -9.97 2.36
CA HIS A 46 5.43 -11.39 2.44
C HIS A 46 6.54 -11.79 1.44
N GLY A 47 6.71 -13.08 1.18
CA GLY A 47 7.65 -13.65 0.20
C GLY A 47 8.49 -14.81 0.77
N GLY A 48 8.97 -15.70 -0.09
CA GLY A 48 9.70 -16.89 0.34
C GLY A 48 8.79 -17.80 1.18
N ASP A 49 9.25 -18.19 2.36
CA ASP A 49 8.49 -19.06 3.27
C ASP A 49 7.37 -18.33 4.03
N ASP A 50 7.33 -17.00 3.95
CA ASP A 50 6.19 -16.21 4.39
C ASP A 50 5.16 -16.14 3.24
N PHE A 51 4.09 -16.93 3.34
CA PHE A 51 3.03 -17.01 2.34
C PHE A 51 2.03 -15.85 2.43
N GLY A 52 1.97 -15.17 3.58
CA GLY A 52 0.79 -14.40 3.98
C GLY A 52 -0.45 -15.28 4.03
N THR A 53 -1.60 -14.71 3.67
CA THR A 53 -2.85 -15.43 3.57
C THR A 53 -2.89 -16.40 2.38
N LYS A 54 -3.51 -17.58 2.59
CA LYS A 54 -3.85 -18.53 1.53
C LYS A 54 -5.36 -18.82 1.51
N VAL A 55 -6.00 -18.57 0.37
CA VAL A 55 -7.41 -18.91 0.12
C VAL A 55 -7.53 -19.69 -1.18
N GLY A 56 -7.81 -21.00 -1.08
CA GLY A 56 -7.82 -21.89 -2.24
C GLY A 56 -6.46 -21.93 -2.93
N THR A 57 -6.43 -21.54 -4.21
CA THR A 57 -5.19 -21.45 -5.02
C THR A 57 -4.54 -20.07 -4.98
N VAL A 58 -5.16 -19.10 -4.31
CA VAL A 58 -4.63 -17.73 -4.18
C VAL A 58 -3.72 -17.68 -2.96
N ILE A 59 -2.51 -17.17 -3.16
CA ILE A 59 -1.50 -16.98 -2.12
C ILE A 59 -1.13 -15.50 -2.13
N GLU A 60 -1.27 -14.85 -0.98
CA GLU A 60 -1.11 -13.41 -0.82
C GLU A 60 0.25 -12.92 -1.34
N LYS A 61 1.37 -13.55 -0.97
CA LYS A 61 2.71 -13.15 -1.45
C LYS A 61 2.83 -13.04 -2.98
N ILE A 62 2.07 -13.85 -3.72
CA ILE A 62 2.09 -13.89 -5.19
C ILE A 62 1.26 -12.73 -5.76
N VAL A 63 0.09 -12.47 -5.17
CA VAL A 63 -0.78 -11.36 -5.58
C VAL A 63 -0.14 -10.02 -5.22
N ASN A 64 0.48 -9.92 -4.05
CA ASN A 64 1.26 -8.75 -3.61
C ASN A 64 2.36 -8.43 -4.61
N LEU A 65 3.16 -9.44 -5.02
CA LEU A 65 4.25 -9.25 -5.97
C LEU A 65 3.74 -8.74 -7.32
N LYS A 66 2.76 -9.44 -7.91
CA LYS A 66 2.21 -9.07 -9.22
C LYS A 66 1.61 -7.67 -9.21
N THR A 67 0.80 -7.35 -8.20
CA THR A 67 0.19 -6.02 -8.06
C THR A 67 1.25 -4.94 -7.92
N SER A 68 2.29 -5.20 -7.12
CA SER A 68 3.41 -4.27 -6.94
C SER A 68 4.23 -4.06 -8.20
N GLU A 69 4.41 -5.08 -9.05
CA GLU A 69 5.07 -4.94 -10.35
C GLU A 69 4.29 -4.00 -11.28
N TYR A 70 2.95 -4.15 -11.33
CA TYR A 70 2.09 -3.24 -12.09
C TYR A 70 2.17 -1.80 -11.57
N VAL A 71 2.07 -1.61 -10.25
CA VAL A 71 2.18 -0.28 -9.61
C VAL A 71 3.54 0.34 -9.91
N ALA A 72 4.64 -0.43 -9.74
CA ALA A 72 5.98 0.06 -10.00
C ALA A 72 6.18 0.45 -11.48
N ALA A 73 5.65 -0.34 -12.41
CA ALA A 73 5.70 -0.03 -13.84
C ALA A 73 4.93 1.25 -14.17
N LEU A 74 3.73 1.42 -13.60
CA LEU A 74 2.90 2.62 -13.79
C LEU A 74 3.58 3.87 -13.22
N LEU A 75 4.14 3.79 -12.01
CA LEU A 75 4.87 4.90 -11.40
C LEU A 75 6.10 5.29 -12.23
N LYS A 76 6.90 4.32 -12.70
CA LYS A 76 8.05 4.59 -13.59
C LYS A 76 7.61 5.26 -14.89
N LYS A 77 6.52 4.78 -15.50
CA LYS A 77 5.95 5.38 -16.71
C LYS A 77 5.54 6.85 -16.51
N ASN A 78 5.17 7.23 -15.29
CA ASN A 78 4.83 8.61 -14.93
C ASN A 78 6.04 9.45 -14.48
N GLY A 79 7.28 8.94 -14.60
CA GLY A 79 8.50 9.70 -14.36
C GLY A 79 9.04 9.67 -12.92
N TYR A 80 8.51 8.81 -12.05
CA TYR A 80 9.04 8.61 -10.70
C TYR A 80 10.28 7.69 -10.70
N ASP A 81 11.20 7.93 -9.76
CA ASP A 81 12.24 6.95 -9.43
C ASP A 81 11.65 5.88 -8.51
N VAL A 82 11.60 4.63 -8.96
CA VAL A 82 10.89 3.56 -8.24
C VAL A 82 11.79 2.36 -8.00
N GLN A 83 11.91 1.99 -6.74
CA GLN A 83 12.58 0.78 -6.29
C GLN A 83 11.59 -0.13 -5.55
N MET A 84 11.70 -1.44 -5.78
CA MET A 84 10.91 -2.43 -5.04
C MET A 84 11.77 -3.09 -3.96
N THR A 85 11.18 -3.45 -2.82
CA THR A 85 11.89 -4.20 -1.76
C THR A 85 12.23 -5.63 -2.18
N ARG A 86 11.38 -6.26 -3.01
CA ARG A 86 11.65 -7.53 -3.70
C ARG A 86 11.08 -7.52 -5.12
N LYS A 87 11.71 -8.27 -6.03
CA LYS A 87 11.31 -8.44 -7.45
C LYS A 87 11.10 -9.90 -7.84
N LYS A 88 11.12 -10.80 -6.85
CA LYS A 88 10.94 -12.25 -6.99
C LYS A 88 10.31 -12.77 -5.71
N ASP A 89 9.93 -14.04 -5.71
CA ASP A 89 9.42 -14.73 -4.53
C ASP A 89 10.57 -15.05 -3.56
N VAL A 90 10.93 -14.06 -2.74
CA VAL A 90 11.93 -14.19 -1.68
C VAL A 90 11.45 -13.44 -0.45
N TYR A 91 11.82 -13.97 0.72
CA TYR A 91 11.57 -13.30 1.98
C TYR A 91 12.46 -12.07 2.14
N VAL A 92 11.88 -10.98 2.64
CA VAL A 92 12.59 -9.77 3.07
C VAL A 92 12.04 -9.40 4.44
N SER A 93 12.91 -9.26 5.43
CA SER A 93 12.47 -8.96 6.80
C SER A 93 11.84 -7.56 6.88
N LEU A 94 10.96 -7.35 7.86
CA LEU A 94 10.37 -6.02 8.08
C LEU A 94 11.43 -4.94 8.34
N ALA A 95 12.52 -5.30 9.03
CA ALA A 95 13.64 -4.40 9.28
C ALA A 95 14.36 -4.01 7.98
N ASP A 96 14.61 -4.98 7.08
CA ASP A 96 15.26 -4.73 5.80
C ASP A 96 14.39 -3.88 4.87
N ARG A 97 13.07 -4.10 4.85
CA ARG A 97 12.11 -3.26 4.08
C ARG A 97 12.21 -1.80 4.50
N VAL A 98 12.18 -1.55 5.81
CA VAL A 98 12.36 -0.23 6.40
C VAL A 98 13.74 0.35 6.10
N GLU A 99 14.78 -0.46 6.15
CA GLU A 99 16.14 -0.04 5.85
C GLU A 99 16.31 0.37 4.38
N ILE A 100 15.73 -0.38 3.43
CA ILE A 100 15.70 -0.05 2.01
C ILE A 100 15.10 1.35 1.80
N ALA A 101 13.95 1.64 2.44
CA ALA A 101 13.31 2.94 2.35
C ALA A 101 14.17 4.07 2.94
N ASN A 102 14.78 3.85 4.11
CA ASN A 102 15.62 4.85 4.76
C ASN A 102 16.91 5.13 3.98
N ARG A 103 17.64 4.09 3.55
CA ARG A 103 18.91 4.22 2.82
C ARG A 103 18.73 4.84 1.44
N SER A 104 17.61 4.55 0.78
CA SER A 104 17.29 5.10 -0.54
C SER A 104 16.91 6.59 -0.51
N LYS A 105 16.69 7.17 0.68
CA LYS A 105 16.15 8.53 0.86
C LYS A 105 14.80 8.71 0.14
N ALA A 106 13.99 7.66 0.13
CA ALA A 106 12.69 7.70 -0.53
C ALA A 106 11.77 8.74 0.10
N SER A 107 10.99 9.42 -0.74
CA SER A 107 9.95 10.37 -0.32
C SER A 107 8.72 9.65 0.23
N LEU A 108 8.46 8.42 -0.25
CA LEU A 108 7.33 7.60 0.15
C LEU A 108 7.71 6.11 0.06
N MET A 109 7.17 5.31 0.98
CA MET A 109 7.09 3.85 0.85
C MET A 109 5.62 3.45 0.81
N VAL A 110 5.24 2.62 -0.15
CA VAL A 110 3.90 2.05 -0.30
C VAL A 110 4.02 0.55 -0.16
N SER A 111 3.49 -0.01 0.94
CA SER A 111 3.37 -1.46 1.10
C SER A 111 2.03 -1.94 0.56
N ILE A 112 2.04 -3.08 -0.14
CA ILE A 112 0.87 -3.67 -0.79
C ILE A 112 0.64 -5.07 -0.19
N HIS A 113 -0.54 -5.24 0.41
CA HIS A 113 -1.03 -6.46 1.04
C HIS A 113 -2.46 -6.76 0.59
N PHE A 114 -2.87 -8.02 0.71
CA PHE A 114 -4.22 -8.48 0.41
C PHE A 114 -4.73 -9.23 1.65
N ASN A 115 -5.30 -8.45 2.57
CA ASN A 115 -5.85 -8.94 3.84
C ASN A 115 -6.92 -10.02 3.62
N ALA A 116 -7.18 -10.78 4.68
CA ALA A 116 -8.34 -11.65 4.76
C ALA A 116 -8.94 -11.65 6.15
N ALA A 117 -10.22 -11.96 6.22
CA ALA A 117 -10.94 -12.13 7.47
C ALA A 117 -11.74 -13.45 7.46
N GLN A 118 -12.08 -13.93 8.65
CA GLN A 118 -12.98 -15.07 8.79
C GLN A 118 -14.42 -14.73 8.40
N SER A 119 -14.83 -13.48 8.65
CA SER A 119 -16.16 -12.99 8.24
C SER A 119 -16.21 -12.84 6.72
N LYS A 120 -17.26 -13.37 6.10
CA LYS A 120 -17.53 -13.20 4.67
C LYS A 120 -18.01 -11.79 4.32
N ASP A 121 -18.39 -11.01 5.33
CA ASP A 121 -18.85 -9.63 5.15
C ASP A 121 -17.69 -8.62 5.16
N ALA A 122 -16.48 -9.08 5.50
CA ALA A 122 -15.28 -8.25 5.49
C ALA A 122 -14.68 -8.22 4.07
N GLU A 123 -15.07 -7.21 3.31
CA GLU A 123 -14.58 -6.94 1.95
C GLU A 123 -14.34 -5.43 1.75
N GLY A 124 -13.39 -5.08 0.89
CA GLY A 124 -13.11 -3.68 0.54
C GLY A 124 -11.63 -3.33 0.50
N LEU A 125 -11.36 -2.02 0.53
CA LEU A 125 -10.01 -1.45 0.55
C LEU A 125 -9.78 -0.76 1.90
N GLU A 126 -8.66 -1.08 2.52
CA GLU A 126 -8.16 -0.39 3.71
C GLU A 126 -6.83 0.29 3.38
N ILE A 127 -6.64 1.50 3.90
CA ILE A 127 -5.39 2.24 3.78
C ILE A 127 -4.95 2.62 5.17
N PHE A 128 -3.85 2.01 5.61
CA PHE A 128 -3.22 2.39 6.84
C PHE A 128 -2.10 3.40 6.55
N TYR A 129 -2.02 4.43 7.40
CA TYR A 129 -0.95 5.40 7.36
C TYR A 129 -0.58 5.77 8.80
N TYR A 130 0.68 6.14 8.99
CA TYR A 130 1.15 6.56 10.31
C TYR A 130 1.17 8.09 10.42
N LYS A 131 0.78 8.60 11.60
CA LYS A 131 0.65 10.04 11.89
C LYS A 131 1.29 10.36 13.26
N ASP A 132 2.62 10.30 13.38
CA ASP A 132 3.37 10.84 14.55
C ASP A 132 4.90 10.96 14.28
N PRO A 133 5.74 11.58 15.15
CA PRO A 133 7.00 12.19 14.75
C PRO A 133 8.15 11.21 14.44
N VAL A 134 9.04 11.71 13.58
CA VAL A 134 10.27 11.20 12.97
C VAL A 134 11.01 10.04 13.67
N GLN A 135 11.04 10.00 15.02
CA GLN A 135 11.78 9.00 15.79
C GLN A 135 11.13 7.60 15.80
N GLN A 136 9.80 7.50 15.67
CA GLN A 136 9.11 6.21 15.70
C GLN A 136 8.97 5.54 14.33
N ARG A 137 9.37 6.20 13.22
CA ARG A 137 9.15 5.70 11.83
C ARG A 137 9.65 4.26 11.59
N LYS A 138 10.75 3.85 12.23
CA LYS A 138 11.30 2.49 12.10
C LYS A 138 10.39 1.43 12.72
N THR A 139 9.95 1.66 13.96
CA THR A 139 9.07 0.73 14.68
C THR A 139 7.66 0.75 14.11
N SER A 140 7.16 1.92 13.72
CA SER A 140 5.78 2.07 13.23
C SER A 140 5.54 1.44 11.86
N SER A 141 6.52 1.50 10.95
CA SER A 141 6.39 0.82 9.65
C SER A 141 6.37 -0.70 9.81
N LYS A 142 7.14 -1.22 10.77
CA LYS A 142 7.09 -2.63 11.17
C LYS A 142 5.72 -2.98 11.74
N ASN A 143 5.24 -2.22 12.72
CA ASN A 143 3.93 -2.47 13.35
C ASN A 143 2.78 -2.38 12.34
N LEU A 144 2.89 -1.51 11.33
CA LEU A 144 1.91 -1.42 10.26
C LEU A 144 1.91 -2.65 9.36
N ALA A 145 3.10 -3.14 9.03
CA ALA A 145 3.26 -4.38 8.28
C ALA A 145 2.86 -5.62 9.10
N ASP A 146 2.95 -5.56 10.44
CA ASP A 146 2.46 -6.62 11.34
C ASP A 146 0.92 -6.59 11.49
N ALA A 147 0.25 -5.51 11.09
CA ALA A 147 -1.20 -5.32 11.23
C ALA A 147 -2.00 -5.77 9.99
N VAL A 148 -1.31 -6.20 8.93
CA VAL A 148 -1.86 -6.72 7.67
C VAL A 148 -1.48 -8.18 7.50
#